data_AF-A0A9E5WM27-F1
#
_entry.id   AF-A0A9E5WM27-F1
#
_cell.length_a   1.000
_cell.length_b   1.000
_cell.length_c   1.000
_cell.angle_alpha   90.00
_cell.angle_beta   90.00
_cell.angle_gamma   90.00
#
_symmetry.space_group_name_H-M   'P 1'
#
loop_
_entity.id
_entity.type
_entity.pdbx_description
1 polymer ?
#
loop_
_entity_poly.entity_id
_entity_poly.type
_entity_poly.pdbx_seq_one_letter_code
_entity_poly.pdbx_strand_id
1 'polypeptide(L)'
;MNRRSFVLPSIATPGQMLKKFYKMLEDKERAWRNSFGDDISTPEKRAQARRHFNWVDHGILRVWWTNFYPVAKGVYRSNHPSAERLAAYKAKGIKSVLNLRGISKFSFYLFEKEACDALGLNLTSIHMSATRLPTVERILELEAHF
;
A
#
# COMPACT_ATOMS: atom_id res chain seq x y z
N MET A 1 -39.24 -0.32 -51.13
CA MET A 1 -39.62 0.34 -49.85
C MET A 1 -38.68 -0.15 -48.74
N ASN A 2 -37.66 0.64 -48.38
CA ASN A 2 -36.70 0.27 -47.35
C ASN A 2 -37.04 1.02 -46.04
N ARG A 3 -37.65 0.33 -45.06
CA ARG A 3 -37.95 0.93 -43.75
C ARG A 3 -36.66 0.91 -42.93
N ARG A 4 -35.98 2.05 -42.82
CA ARG A 4 -34.95 2.25 -41.79
C ARG A 4 -35.64 2.25 -40.43
N SER A 5 -35.46 1.19 -39.67
CA SER A 5 -35.84 1.12 -38.25
C SER A 5 -34.99 2.13 -37.49
N PHE A 6 -35.62 3.18 -37.00
CA PHE A 6 -35.01 4.18 -36.13
C PHE A 6 -34.88 3.57 -34.73
N VAL A 7 -33.70 3.05 -34.39
CA VAL A 7 -33.41 2.58 -33.03
C VAL A 7 -33.18 3.80 -32.15
N LEU A 8 -34.13 4.14 -31.30
CA LEU A 8 -33.94 5.18 -30.27
C LEU A 8 -32.82 4.75 -29.30
N PRO A 9 -31.90 5.64 -28.92
CA PRO A 9 -30.86 5.30 -27.96
C PRO A 9 -31.51 4.91 -26.62
N SER A 10 -31.12 3.73 -26.10
CA SER A 10 -31.59 3.22 -24.81
C SER A 10 -31.19 4.19 -23.69
N ILE A 11 -32.18 4.75 -23.00
CA ILE A 11 -31.98 5.63 -21.84
C ILE A 11 -31.56 4.73 -20.67
N ALA A 12 -30.45 5.08 -20.01
CA ALA A 12 -29.94 4.30 -18.89
C ALA A 12 -30.97 4.24 -17.75
N THR A 13 -31.19 3.04 -17.20
CA THR A 13 -32.15 2.85 -16.10
C THR A 13 -31.68 3.54 -14.83
N PRO A 14 -32.58 3.89 -13.89
CA PRO A 14 -32.20 4.49 -12.60
C PRO A 14 -31.12 3.71 -11.86
N GLY A 15 -31.15 2.37 -11.91
CA GLY A 15 -30.12 1.49 -11.32
C GLY A 15 -28.76 1.57 -12.03
N GLN A 16 -28.74 1.75 -13.36
CA GLN A 16 -27.50 1.98 -14.10
C GLN A 16 -26.92 3.36 -13.78
N MET A 17 -27.76 4.38 -13.62
CA MET A 17 -27.34 5.73 -13.22
C MET A 17 -26.74 5.74 -11.82
N LEU A 18 -27.34 5.05 -10.86
CA LEU A 18 -26.82 4.91 -9.49
C LEU A 18 -25.46 4.20 -9.47
N LYS A 19 -25.30 3.07 -10.19
CA LYS A 19 -24.01 2.37 -10.31
C LYS A 19 -22.91 3.26 -10.91
N LYS A 20 -23.24 4.04 -11.94
CA LYS A 20 -22.31 5.01 -12.53
C LYS A 20 -21.90 6.09 -11.54
N PHE A 21 -22.85 6.59 -10.75
CA PHE A 21 -22.58 7.59 -9.72
C PHE A 21 -21.66 7.05 -8.62
N TYR A 22 -21.92 5.84 -8.09
CA TYR A 22 -21.03 5.20 -7.12
C TYR A 22 -19.63 5.00 -7.67
N LYS A 23 -19.52 4.46 -8.90
CA LYS A 23 -18.22 4.30 -9.56
C LYS A 23 -17.46 5.62 -9.70
N MET A 24 -18.15 6.71 -10.07
CA MET A 24 -17.55 8.04 -10.14
C MET A 24 -17.02 8.52 -8.77
N LEU A 25 -17.76 8.26 -7.68
CA LEU A 25 -17.31 8.63 -6.33
C LEU A 25 -16.07 7.82 -5.92
N GLU A 26 -16.05 6.51 -6.17
CA GLU A 26 -14.89 5.65 -5.92
C GLU A 26 -13.67 6.08 -6.72
N ASP A 27 -13.85 6.43 -8.00
CA ASP A 27 -12.78 6.90 -8.87
C ASP A 27 -12.23 8.25 -8.39
N LYS A 28 -13.10 9.16 -7.94
CA LYS A 28 -12.72 10.44 -7.34
C LYS A 28 -11.98 10.27 -6.02
N GLU A 29 -12.45 9.39 -5.14
CA GLU A 29 -11.77 9.06 -3.89
C GLU A 29 -10.37 8.50 -4.17
N ARG A 30 -10.27 7.55 -5.09
CA ARG A 30 -9.00 6.94 -5.51
C ARG A 30 -8.05 7.99 -6.09
N ALA A 31 -8.55 8.89 -6.95
CA ALA A 31 -7.76 9.97 -7.51
C ALA A 31 -7.23 10.91 -6.42
N TRP A 32 -8.08 11.27 -5.45
CA TRP A 32 -7.68 12.10 -4.31
C TRP A 32 -6.63 11.41 -3.42
N ARG A 33 -6.83 10.14 -3.08
CA ARG A 33 -5.87 9.36 -2.27
C ARG A 33 -4.51 9.28 -2.95
N ASN A 34 -4.49 9.21 -4.27
CA ASN A 34 -3.27 9.10 -5.06
C ASN A 34 -2.68 10.45 -5.49
N SER A 35 -3.26 11.58 -5.09
CA SER A 35 -2.81 12.91 -5.56
C SER A 35 -1.65 13.49 -4.76
N PHE A 36 -1.28 12.90 -3.62
CA PHE A 36 -0.25 13.41 -2.72
C PHE A 36 0.48 12.28 -1.97
N GLY A 37 1.58 12.63 -1.32
CA GLY A 37 2.35 11.72 -0.48
C GLY A 37 3.25 10.76 -1.27
N ASP A 38 3.62 11.14 -2.48
CA ASP A 38 4.53 10.44 -3.38
C ASP A 38 5.97 11.01 -3.40
N ASP A 39 6.26 11.94 -2.49
CA ASP A 39 7.57 12.60 -2.38
C ASP A 39 7.87 12.97 -0.92
N ILE A 40 9.13 12.78 -0.51
CA ILE A 40 9.67 13.12 0.80
C ILE A 40 10.94 14.00 0.72
N SER A 41 11.28 14.54 -0.45
CA SER A 41 12.52 15.29 -0.67
C SER A 41 12.54 16.66 0.02
N THR A 42 11.42 17.38 0.01
CA THR A 42 11.30 18.72 0.64
C THR A 42 10.51 18.66 1.95
N PRO A 43 10.67 19.64 2.86
CA PRO A 43 9.90 19.69 4.11
C PRO A 43 8.39 19.70 3.88
N GLU A 44 7.92 20.45 2.89
CA GLU A 44 6.50 20.54 2.54
C GLU A 44 5.93 19.21 2.02
N LYS A 45 6.66 18.55 1.11
CA LYS A 45 6.28 17.25 0.56
C LYS A 45 6.33 16.17 1.62
N ARG A 46 7.35 16.17 2.48
CA ARG A 46 7.43 15.30 3.65
C ARG A 46 6.23 15.48 4.59
N ALA A 47 5.78 16.71 4.85
CA ALA A 47 4.60 16.96 5.67
C ALA A 47 3.31 16.43 5.01
N GLN A 48 3.18 16.54 3.69
CA GLN A 48 2.07 15.93 2.92
C GLN A 48 2.14 14.39 2.97
N ALA A 49 3.32 13.81 2.79
CA ALA A 49 3.54 12.38 2.90
C ALA A 49 3.24 11.83 4.30
N ARG A 50 3.58 12.56 5.37
CA ARG A 50 3.23 12.18 6.75
C ARG A 50 1.71 12.17 6.95
N ARG A 51 1.00 13.16 6.40
CA ARG A 51 -0.47 13.18 6.39
C ARG A 51 -1.04 12.00 5.60
N HIS A 52 -0.50 11.72 4.41
CA HIS A 52 -0.91 10.56 3.61
C HIS A 52 -0.70 9.26 4.41
N PHE A 53 0.48 9.06 5.00
CA PHE A 53 0.80 7.87 5.79
C PHE A 53 -0.15 7.69 6.97
N ASN A 54 -0.44 8.75 7.71
CA ASN A 54 -1.29 8.65 8.90
C ASN A 54 -2.76 8.42 8.57
N TRP A 55 -3.29 9.11 7.55
CA TRP A 55 -4.72 9.12 7.26
C TRP A 55 -5.12 8.18 6.13
N VAL A 56 -4.42 8.21 4.99
CA VAL A 56 -4.73 7.35 3.84
C VAL A 56 -4.23 5.94 4.07
N ASP A 57 -3.02 5.79 4.61
CA ASP A 57 -2.44 4.49 4.95
C ASP A 57 -2.79 4.02 6.38
N HIS A 58 -3.55 4.81 7.13
CA HIS A 58 -4.01 4.48 8.50
C HIS A 58 -2.87 4.25 9.51
N GLY A 59 -1.72 4.90 9.32
CA GLY A 59 -0.57 4.84 10.22
C GLY A 59 -0.89 5.24 11.66
N ILE A 60 -1.86 6.16 11.86
CA ILE A 60 -2.27 6.61 13.19
C ILE A 60 -2.83 5.47 14.05
N LEU A 61 -3.55 4.52 13.45
CA LEU A 61 -4.11 3.37 14.16
C LEU A 61 -3.00 2.45 14.68
N ARG A 62 -1.87 2.40 13.97
CA ARG A 62 -0.74 1.52 14.28
C ARG A 62 0.16 2.05 15.39
N VAL A 63 -0.14 3.23 15.93
CA VAL A 63 0.43 3.73 17.17
C VAL A 63 -0.08 2.88 18.35
N TRP A 64 -1.37 2.54 18.34
CA TRP A 64 -2.04 1.83 19.42
C TRP A 64 -2.20 0.34 19.13
N TRP A 65 -2.40 -0.02 17.85
CA TRP A 65 -2.62 -1.39 17.43
C TRP A 65 -1.42 -1.95 16.65
N THR A 66 -0.65 -2.79 17.32
CA THR A 66 0.47 -3.51 16.72
C THR A 66 0.26 -5.01 16.82
N ASN A 67 0.85 -5.75 15.87
CA ASN A 67 0.78 -7.20 15.79
C ASN A 67 2.19 -7.77 15.56
N PHE A 68 3.15 -7.32 16.38
CA PHE A 68 4.54 -7.80 16.34
C PHE A 68 4.67 -9.08 17.16
N TYR A 69 4.85 -10.22 16.50
CA TYR A 69 5.01 -11.51 17.18
C TYR A 69 5.86 -12.50 16.36
N PRO A 70 6.53 -13.47 17.01
CA PRO A 70 7.33 -14.48 16.32
C PRO A 70 6.43 -15.45 15.54
N VAL A 71 6.87 -15.83 14.34
CA VAL A 71 6.24 -16.87 13.51
C VAL A 71 7.16 -18.07 13.27
N ALA A 72 8.46 -17.88 13.43
CA ALA A 72 9.48 -18.93 13.48
C ALA A 72 10.69 -18.42 14.29
N LYS A 73 11.68 -19.28 14.52
CA LYS A 73 12.90 -18.89 15.22
C LYS A 73 13.60 -17.76 14.46
N GLY A 74 13.68 -16.57 15.07
CA GLY A 74 14.29 -15.39 14.48
C GLY A 74 13.45 -14.67 13.42
N VAL A 75 12.21 -15.10 13.17
CA VAL A 75 11.30 -14.51 12.18
C VAL A 75 10.07 -13.95 12.87
N TYR A 76 9.76 -12.69 12.59
CA TYR A 76 8.65 -11.96 13.19
C TYR A 76 7.71 -11.43 12.12
N ARG A 77 6.41 -11.47 12.41
CA ARG A 77 5.39 -10.77 11.64
C ARG A 77 5.12 -9.42 12.28
N SER A 78 4.89 -8.40 11.45
CA SER A 78 4.41 -7.08 11.88
C SER A 78 3.49 -6.49 10.80
N ASN A 79 2.55 -5.64 11.22
CA ASN A 79 1.92 -4.62 10.41
C ASN A 79 2.94 -3.54 10.08
N HIS A 80 2.60 -2.66 9.13
CA HIS A 80 3.51 -1.63 8.62
C HIS A 80 4.10 -0.81 9.78
N PRO A 81 5.40 -0.96 10.08
CA PRO A 81 6.03 -0.28 11.21
C PRO A 81 6.28 1.18 10.88
N SER A 82 6.38 2.02 11.91
CA SER A 82 6.96 3.35 11.78
C SER A 82 8.48 3.28 11.85
N ALA A 83 9.17 4.38 11.52
CA ALA A 83 10.63 4.46 11.62
C ALA A 83 11.13 4.17 13.05
N GLU A 84 10.41 4.66 14.06
CA GLU A 84 10.74 4.45 15.47
C GLU A 84 10.60 2.97 15.86
N ARG A 85 9.60 2.26 15.29
CA ARG A 85 9.44 0.82 15.48
C ARG A 85 10.54 0.03 14.78
N LEU A 86 10.95 0.42 13.58
CA LEU A 86 12.09 -0.20 12.89
C LEU A 86 13.39 -0.07 13.71
N ALA A 87 13.61 1.08 14.34
CA ALA A 87 14.74 1.28 15.25
C ALA A 87 14.65 0.35 16.47
N ALA A 88 13.46 0.22 17.07
CA ALA A 88 13.22 -0.73 18.16
C ALA A 88 13.44 -2.19 17.73
N TYR A 89 13.08 -2.55 16.50
CA TYR A 89 13.32 -3.89 15.96
C TYR A 89 14.80 -4.15 15.72
N LYS A 90 15.55 -3.18 15.18
CA LYS A 90 17.01 -3.24 15.05
C LYS A 90 17.66 -3.48 16.42
N ALA A 91 17.22 -2.76 17.45
CA ALA A 91 17.72 -2.93 18.82
C ALA A 91 17.42 -4.34 19.39
N LYS A 92 16.38 -5.02 18.89
CA LYS A 92 16.08 -6.43 19.22
C LYS A 92 16.90 -7.44 18.41
N GLY A 93 17.80 -6.98 17.54
CA GLY A 93 18.67 -7.82 16.71
C GLY A 93 18.10 -8.14 15.32
N ILE A 94 17.00 -7.52 14.90
CA ILE A 94 16.50 -7.66 13.52
C ILE A 94 17.47 -7.00 12.55
N LYS A 95 17.84 -7.73 11.49
CA LYS A 95 18.81 -7.29 10.48
C LYS A 95 18.17 -6.95 9.13
N SER A 96 17.03 -7.57 8.84
CA SER A 96 16.35 -7.47 7.55
C SER A 96 14.86 -7.25 7.73
N VAL A 97 14.25 -6.55 6.76
CA VAL A 97 12.82 -6.30 6.66
C VAL A 97 12.35 -6.85 5.33
N LEU A 98 11.38 -7.76 5.37
CA LEU A 98 10.67 -8.24 4.19
C LEU A 98 9.36 -7.47 4.03
N ASN A 99 9.29 -6.61 3.03
CA ASN A 99 8.07 -5.90 2.65
C ASN A 99 7.31 -6.74 1.60
N LEU A 100 6.10 -7.19 1.97
CA LEU A 100 5.20 -7.93 1.07
C LEU A 100 4.21 -7.03 0.30
N ARG A 101 4.21 -5.71 0.59
CA ARG A 101 3.39 -4.70 -0.10
C ARG A 101 4.01 -4.28 -1.43
N GLY A 102 5.28 -4.61 -1.66
CA GLY A 102 6.05 -4.23 -2.83
C GLY A 102 6.58 -2.81 -2.79
N ILE A 103 7.40 -2.50 -3.79
CA ILE A 103 7.90 -1.14 -4.04
C ILE A 103 6.72 -0.23 -4.39
N SER A 104 6.68 0.93 -3.77
CA SER A 104 5.65 1.93 -4.03
C SER A 104 6.26 3.32 -4.08
N LYS A 105 5.68 4.21 -4.89
CA LYS A 105 6.05 5.62 -4.87
C LYS A 105 5.47 6.37 -3.66
N PHE A 106 4.57 5.75 -2.88
CA PHE A 106 3.85 6.43 -1.81
C PHE A 106 4.55 6.36 -0.45
N SER A 107 4.15 7.29 0.43
CA SER A 107 4.70 7.56 1.75
C SER A 107 5.07 6.35 2.60
N PHE A 108 4.26 5.29 2.62
CA PHE A 108 4.53 4.10 3.43
C PHE A 108 5.84 3.40 3.03
N TYR A 109 6.10 3.28 1.73
CA TYR A 109 7.35 2.70 1.23
C TYR A 109 8.49 3.71 1.31
N LEU A 110 8.24 4.98 0.98
CA LEU A 110 9.27 6.02 1.04
C LEU A 110 9.87 6.16 2.45
N PHE A 111 9.02 6.23 3.49
CA PHE A 111 9.48 6.31 4.87
C PHE A 111 10.10 5.00 5.37
N GLU A 112 9.60 3.84 4.93
CA GLU A 112 10.19 2.55 5.30
C GLU A 112 11.59 2.39 4.69
N LYS A 113 11.74 2.72 3.39
CA LYS A 113 13.04 2.70 2.71
C LYS A 113 14.01 3.66 3.38
N GLU A 114 13.61 4.91 3.60
CA GLU A 114 14.44 5.90 4.30
C GLU A 114 14.87 5.42 5.70
N ALA A 115 13.94 4.87 6.48
CA ALA A 115 14.25 4.37 7.82
C ALA A 115 15.17 3.15 7.77
N CYS A 116 14.94 2.20 6.86
CA CYS A 116 15.80 1.04 6.69
C CYS A 116 17.22 1.46 6.26
N ASP A 117 17.34 2.37 5.29
CA ASP A 117 18.62 2.91 4.84
C ASP A 117 19.37 3.60 5.99
N ALA A 118 18.69 4.47 6.75
CA ALA A 118 19.29 5.19 7.88
C ALA A 118 19.71 4.24 9.03
N LEU A 119 18.96 3.17 9.24
CA LEU A 119 19.26 2.17 10.27
C LEU A 119 20.24 1.10 9.78
N GLY A 120 20.57 1.03 8.49
CA GLY A 120 21.32 -0.07 7.89
C GLY A 120 20.61 -1.43 8.04
N LEU A 121 19.29 -1.45 7.81
CA LEU A 121 18.48 -2.66 7.70
C LEU A 121 18.37 -3.06 6.23
N ASN A 122 18.50 -4.36 5.94
CA ASN A 122 18.30 -4.86 4.59
C ASN A 122 16.81 -4.89 4.26
N LEU A 123 16.35 -4.07 3.31
CA LEU A 123 14.95 -4.05 2.86
C LEU A 123 14.78 -4.87 1.58
N THR A 124 14.11 -6.02 1.68
CA THR A 124 13.69 -6.83 0.51
C THR A 124 12.21 -6.59 0.26
N SER A 125 11.83 -6.25 -0.97
CA SER A 125 10.45 -5.92 -1.32
C SER A 125 9.91 -6.84 -2.42
N ILE A 126 8.93 -7.68 -2.07
CA ILE A 126 8.27 -8.62 -2.98
C ILE A 126 6.78 -8.35 -2.93
N HIS A 127 6.18 -7.90 -4.04
CA HIS A 127 4.75 -7.58 -4.04
C HIS A 127 3.89 -8.87 -4.00
N MET A 128 3.08 -9.01 -2.95
CA MET A 128 2.03 -10.01 -2.81
C MET A 128 0.64 -9.35 -2.75
N SER A 129 -0.35 -9.97 -3.40
CA SER A 129 -1.73 -9.50 -3.37
C SER A 129 -2.39 -9.87 -2.04
N ALA A 130 -3.12 -8.93 -1.43
CA ALA A 130 -3.87 -9.20 -0.21
C ALA A 130 -5.09 -10.14 -0.43
N THR A 131 -5.55 -10.26 -1.68
CA THR A 131 -6.81 -10.96 -2.02
C THR A 131 -6.63 -12.08 -3.03
N ARG A 132 -5.43 -12.25 -3.59
CA ARG A 132 -5.15 -13.25 -4.62
C ARG A 132 -4.01 -14.14 -4.15
N LEU A 133 -4.11 -15.43 -4.45
CA LEU A 133 -3.03 -16.37 -4.16
C LEU A 133 -1.77 -15.98 -4.94
N PRO A 134 -0.58 -16.11 -4.32
CA PRO A 134 0.69 -15.92 -5.02
C PRO A 134 0.87 -17.01 -6.09
N THR A 135 1.57 -16.68 -7.16
CA THR A 135 2.00 -17.68 -8.14
C THR A 135 3.21 -18.46 -7.62
N VAL A 136 3.51 -19.61 -8.22
CA VAL A 136 4.66 -20.44 -7.84
C VAL A 136 5.96 -19.64 -7.99
N GLU A 137 6.09 -18.88 -9.07
CA GLU A 137 7.28 -18.05 -9.35
C GLU A 137 7.51 -17.03 -8.23
N ARG A 138 6.45 -16.45 -7.68
CA ARG A 138 6.54 -15.50 -6.56
C ARG A 138 6.95 -16.14 -5.24
N ILE A 139 6.57 -17.40 -5.03
CA ILE A 139 7.00 -18.15 -3.85
C ILE A 139 8.49 -18.49 -3.99
N LEU A 140 8.91 -18.93 -5.18
CA LEU A 140 10.31 -19.26 -5.45
C LEU A 140 11.23 -18.03 -5.36
N GLU A 141 10.76 -16.86 -5.80
CA GLU A 141 11.48 -15.59 -5.62
C GLU A 141 11.68 -15.26 -4.13
N LEU A 142 10.64 -15.48 -3.31
CA LEU A 142 10.74 -15.29 -1.86
C LEU A 142 11.75 -16.25 -1.23
N GLU A 143 11.71 -17.52 -1.62
CA GLU A 143 12.65 -18.54 -1.14
C GLU A 143 14.10 -18.19 -1.50
N ALA A 144 14.36 -17.71 -2.72
CA ALA A 144 15.71 -17.36 -3.18
C ALA A 144 16.37 -16.19 -2.42
N HIS A 145 15.61 -15.42 -1.63
CA HIS A 145 16.13 -14.30 -0.85
C HIS A 145 16.60 -14.67 0.56
N PHE A 146 16.38 -15.91 1.03
CA PHE A 146 16.69 -16.37 2.40
C PHE A 146 17.37 -17.73 2.43
#